data_AF-A0A834BLT1-F1
#
_entry.id   AF-A0A834BLT1-F1
#
_cell.length_a   1.000
_cell.length_b   1.000
_cell.length_c   1.000
_cell.angle_alpha   90.00
_cell.angle_beta   90.00
_cell.angle_gamma   90.00
#
_symmetry.space_group_name_H-M   'P 1'
#
loop_
_entity.id
_entity.type
_entity.pdbx_description
1 polymer ?
#
loop_
_entity_poly.entity_id
_entity_poly.type
_entity_poly.pdbx_seq_one_letter_code
_entity_poly.pdbx_strand_id
1 'polypeptide(L)'
;MNPVVRFNTEAHFFIAPWSSSDLDTFWTLSLTAYEDQLMHHLSERLPDNSCHSQTLEIALFLHRRHAAWFGSTALRDFHFKAALMHLLLKKKPSEWGPGDTDHRLRDLLTFMERSLQRKQLKHVLLGNSSITLMKLPVEITKTNPVNLLQPLVQHDCVYRSTVMSFQDMLRNAHMLIQDYVAQYSEDTNGTMKNPFK
;
A
#
# COMPACT_ATOMS: atom_id res chain seq x y z
N MET A 1 18.39 -9.39 -13.29
CA MET A 1 17.69 -8.84 -12.11
C MET A 1 18.59 -9.03 -10.89
N ASN A 2 18.69 -8.05 -10.00
CA ASN A 2 19.55 -8.15 -8.80
C ASN A 2 18.72 -8.57 -7.59
N PRO A 3 19.20 -9.55 -6.80
CA PRO A 3 18.50 -10.06 -5.63
C PRO A 3 18.32 -8.97 -4.58
N VAL A 4 17.13 -8.93 -3.99
CA VAL A 4 16.73 -7.96 -2.99
C VAL A 4 17.29 -8.30 -1.62
N VAL A 5 17.29 -9.60 -1.27
CA VAL A 5 17.92 -10.11 -0.04
C VAL A 5 18.88 -11.23 -0.40
N ARG A 6 20.07 -11.19 0.21
CA ARG A 6 21.07 -12.27 0.17
C ARG A 6 21.15 -12.87 1.57
N PHE A 7 20.71 -14.12 1.71
CA PHE A 7 20.72 -14.83 2.99
C PHE A 7 22.02 -15.63 3.18
N ASN A 8 22.57 -16.17 2.09
CA ASN A 8 23.91 -16.79 2.01
C ASN A 8 24.49 -16.62 0.59
N THR A 9 25.60 -17.29 0.25
CA THR A 9 26.23 -17.22 -1.09
C THR A 9 25.36 -17.79 -2.23
N GLU A 10 24.34 -18.59 -1.92
CA GLU A 10 23.55 -19.34 -2.91
C GLU A 10 22.06 -18.94 -2.97
N ALA A 11 21.48 -18.46 -1.86
CA ALA A 11 20.08 -18.12 -1.71
C ALA A 11 19.81 -16.63 -1.97
N HIS A 12 19.09 -16.38 -3.05
CA HIS A 12 18.79 -15.07 -3.61
C HIS A 12 17.27 -14.86 -3.66
N PHE A 13 16.78 -13.80 -3.03
CA PHE A 13 15.34 -13.54 -2.96
C PHE A 13 14.91 -12.24 -3.65
N PHE A 14 13.70 -12.23 -4.20
CA PHE A 14 13.04 -11.08 -4.83
C PHE A 14 11.71 -10.76 -4.15
N ILE A 15 11.28 -9.50 -4.17
CA ILE A 15 9.93 -9.14 -3.69
C ILE A 15 8.93 -9.34 -4.83
N ALA A 16 7.85 -10.06 -4.55
CA ALA A 16 6.74 -10.25 -5.48
C ALA A 16 6.01 -8.93 -5.84
N PRO A 17 5.24 -8.89 -6.95
CA PRO A 17 4.83 -10.05 -7.76
C PRO A 17 5.06 -9.75 -9.24
N TRP A 18 6.29 -9.92 -9.74
CA TRP A 18 6.47 -9.93 -11.19
C TRP A 18 6.52 -11.37 -11.61
N SER A 19 5.47 -11.79 -12.31
CA SER A 19 5.49 -13.00 -13.12
C SER A 19 6.40 -12.75 -14.31
N SER A 20 7.71 -12.90 -14.11
CA SER A 20 8.61 -13.22 -15.21
C SER A 20 8.39 -14.69 -15.51
N SER A 21 7.76 -15.01 -16.64
CA SER A 21 7.52 -16.37 -17.11
C SER A 21 8.81 -17.16 -17.40
N ASP A 22 10.00 -16.55 -17.32
CA ASP A 22 11.21 -17.13 -17.91
C ASP A 22 12.40 -17.41 -16.98
N LEU A 23 12.29 -17.33 -15.65
CA LEU A 23 13.40 -17.74 -14.77
C LEU A 23 12.91 -18.47 -13.50
N ASP A 24 12.66 -19.77 -13.67
CA ASP A 24 12.11 -20.75 -12.69
C ASP A 24 13.07 -21.12 -11.53
N THR A 25 14.07 -20.29 -11.23
CA THR A 25 15.06 -20.54 -10.15
C THR A 25 15.03 -19.52 -9.02
N PHE A 26 14.11 -18.54 -9.05
CA PHE A 26 14.06 -17.48 -8.04
C PHE A 26 12.92 -17.65 -7.03
N TRP A 27 13.27 -17.57 -5.75
CA TRP A 27 12.31 -17.62 -4.65
C TRP A 27 11.75 -16.23 -4.34
N THR A 28 10.43 -16.17 -4.22
CA THR A 28 9.73 -14.96 -3.80
C THR A 28 9.84 -14.79 -2.29
N LEU A 29 10.38 -13.68 -1.82
CA LEU A 29 10.36 -13.33 -0.40
C LEU A 29 9.04 -12.69 -0.04
N SER A 30 8.33 -13.33 0.88
CA SER A 30 7.18 -12.74 1.55
C SER A 30 7.61 -12.24 2.93
N LEU A 31 7.38 -10.97 3.21
CA LEU A 31 7.57 -10.37 4.53
C LEU A 31 6.24 -10.05 5.22
N THR A 32 5.13 -10.60 4.74
CA THR A 32 3.78 -10.29 5.24
C THR A 32 3.66 -10.46 6.75
N ALA A 33 4.21 -11.52 7.33
CA ALA A 33 4.18 -11.72 8.78
C ALA A 33 4.89 -10.59 9.56
N TYR A 34 6.03 -10.12 9.06
CA TYR A 34 6.74 -8.99 9.67
C TYR A 34 6.01 -7.66 9.44
N GLU A 35 5.37 -7.48 8.30
CA GLU A 35 4.54 -6.31 8.02
C GLU A 35 3.33 -6.24 8.93
N ASP A 36 2.64 -7.36 9.13
CA ASP A 36 1.47 -7.45 10.00
C ASP A 36 1.85 -7.23 11.46
N GLN A 37 2.99 -7.80 11.88
CA GLN A 37 3.57 -7.53 13.18
C GLN A 37 3.94 -6.05 13.35
N LEU A 38 4.55 -5.41 12.35
CA LEU A 38 4.86 -3.98 12.40
C LEU A 38 3.59 -3.14 12.51
N MET A 39 2.57 -3.44 11.72
CA MET A 39 1.26 -2.76 11.79
C MET A 39 0.64 -2.88 13.17
N HIS A 40 0.68 -4.07 13.77
CA HIS A 40 0.19 -4.29 15.13
C HIS A 40 0.92 -3.40 16.15
N HIS A 41 2.25 -3.39 16.14
CA HIS A 41 3.02 -2.54 17.06
C HIS A 41 2.78 -1.04 16.84
N LEU A 42 2.52 -0.63 15.59
CA LEU A 42 2.17 0.75 15.28
C LEU A 42 0.77 1.08 15.82
N SER A 43 -0.21 0.18 15.64
CA SER A 43 -1.59 0.39 16.09
C SER A 43 -1.71 0.45 17.62
N GLU A 44 -0.93 -0.34 18.36
CA GLU A 44 -0.92 -0.32 19.84
C GLU A 44 -0.51 1.03 20.43
N ARG A 45 0.19 1.87 19.64
CA ARG A 45 0.62 3.21 20.08
C ARG A 45 -0.41 4.28 19.78
N LEU A 46 -1.42 3.97 18.98
CA LEU A 46 -2.43 4.93 18.55
C LEU A 46 -3.51 5.10 19.62
N PRO A 47 -4.25 6.23 19.59
CA PRO A 47 -5.43 6.41 20.42
C PRO A 47 -6.49 5.32 20.17
N ASP A 48 -7.33 5.12 21.18
CA ASP A 48 -8.54 4.30 21.04
C ASP A 48 -9.39 4.81 19.86
N ASN A 49 -9.95 3.88 19.09
CA ASN A 49 -10.73 4.17 17.88
C ASN A 49 -9.98 5.02 16.84
N SER A 50 -8.67 4.83 16.71
CA SER A 50 -7.88 5.54 15.71
C SER A 50 -8.32 5.25 14.27
N CYS A 51 -8.23 6.26 13.40
CA CYS A 51 -8.77 6.22 12.03
C CYS A 51 -7.88 5.51 10.99
N HIS A 52 -6.76 4.90 11.39
CA HIS A 52 -5.75 4.37 10.47
C HIS A 52 -6.28 3.25 9.56
N SER A 53 -7.05 2.30 10.10
CA SER A 53 -7.66 1.21 9.32
C SER A 53 -8.72 1.75 8.36
N GLN A 54 -9.63 2.60 8.86
CA GLN A 54 -10.65 3.25 8.03
C GLN A 54 -10.03 4.06 6.89
N THR A 55 -8.93 4.77 7.17
CA THR A 55 -8.18 5.53 6.16
C THR A 55 -7.67 4.62 5.04
N LEU A 56 -7.09 3.47 5.39
CA LEU A 56 -6.60 2.50 4.41
C LEU A 56 -7.75 1.89 3.60
N GLU A 57 -8.81 1.48 4.27
CA GLU A 57 -9.98 0.87 3.64
C GLU A 57 -10.62 1.79 2.60
N ILE A 58 -10.80 3.08 2.92
CA ILE A 58 -11.33 4.06 1.97
C ILE A 58 -10.39 4.22 0.76
N ALA A 59 -9.07 4.30 0.99
CA ALA A 59 -8.12 4.43 -0.11
C ALA A 59 -8.11 3.19 -1.03
N LEU A 60 -8.16 1.98 -0.44
CA LEU A 60 -8.25 0.73 -1.19
C LEU A 60 -9.58 0.61 -1.92
N PHE A 61 -10.68 1.03 -1.31
CA PHE A 61 -11.99 1.09 -1.94
C PHE A 61 -11.96 1.96 -3.21
N LEU A 62 -11.46 3.20 -3.11
CA LEU A 62 -11.33 4.10 -4.25
C LEU A 62 -10.49 3.48 -5.37
N HIS A 63 -9.35 2.88 -5.00
CA HIS A 63 -8.45 2.23 -5.95
C HIS A 63 -9.11 1.05 -6.67
N ARG A 64 -9.75 0.13 -5.94
CA ARG A 64 -10.41 -1.05 -6.52
C ARG A 64 -11.62 -0.66 -7.36
N ARG A 65 -12.39 0.34 -6.92
CA ARG A 65 -13.56 0.84 -7.67
C ARG A 65 -13.15 1.51 -8.98
N HIS A 66 -12.11 2.34 -8.93
CA HIS A 66 -11.52 2.92 -10.12
C HIS A 66 -11.01 1.84 -11.08
N ALA A 67 -10.31 0.83 -10.57
CA ALA A 67 -9.80 -0.27 -11.38
C ALA A 67 -10.93 -1.08 -12.07
N ALA A 68 -12.09 -1.22 -11.42
CA ALA A 68 -13.25 -1.88 -12.00
C ALA A 68 -13.89 -1.08 -13.15
N TRP A 69 -13.82 0.25 -13.12
CA TRP A 69 -14.44 1.14 -14.12
C TRP A 69 -13.51 1.50 -15.28
N PHE A 70 -12.27 1.83 -14.95
CA PHE A 70 -11.32 2.42 -15.90
C PHE A 70 -10.20 1.44 -16.28
N GLY A 71 -10.25 0.21 -15.78
CA GLY A 71 -9.26 -0.82 -16.03
C GLY A 71 -8.19 -0.92 -14.94
N SER A 72 -7.52 -2.07 -14.88
CA SER A 72 -6.52 -2.36 -13.87
C SER A 72 -5.33 -1.41 -13.97
N THR A 73 -4.84 -0.99 -12.80
CA THR A 73 -3.63 -0.17 -12.68
C THR A 73 -2.50 -1.05 -12.17
N ALA A 74 -1.26 -0.62 -12.35
CA ALA A 74 -0.12 -1.36 -11.82
C ALA A 74 0.11 -1.12 -10.30
N LEU A 75 -0.58 -0.13 -9.70
CA LEU A 75 -0.71 -0.04 -8.26
C LEU A 75 -1.57 -1.19 -7.74
N ARG A 76 -1.23 -1.63 -6.53
CA ARG A 76 -1.79 -2.77 -5.81
C ARG A 76 -1.93 -2.39 -4.35
N ASP A 77 -2.78 -3.10 -3.61
CA ASP A 77 -3.08 -2.84 -2.20
C ASP A 77 -1.84 -2.70 -1.31
N PHE A 78 -0.78 -3.50 -1.57
CA PHE A 78 0.45 -3.43 -0.78
C PHE A 78 1.17 -2.08 -0.89
N HIS A 79 1.01 -1.34 -1.99
CA HIS A 79 1.58 0.01 -2.13
C HIS A 79 0.91 0.98 -1.16
N PHE A 80 -0.42 0.88 -1.01
CA PHE A 80 -1.18 1.69 -0.06
C PHE A 80 -0.88 1.29 1.39
N LYS A 81 -0.76 -0.02 1.67
CA LYS A 81 -0.33 -0.53 2.98
C LYS A 81 1.06 0.01 3.35
N ALA A 82 2.03 -0.05 2.44
CA ALA A 82 3.37 0.47 2.65
C ALA A 82 3.36 1.99 2.89
N ALA A 83 2.58 2.75 2.12
CA ALA A 83 2.42 4.19 2.31
C ALA A 83 1.81 4.53 3.68
N LEU A 84 0.79 3.79 4.12
CA LEU A 84 0.21 3.97 5.45
C LEU A 84 1.22 3.71 6.57
N MET A 85 2.00 2.62 6.49
CA MET A 85 3.06 2.34 7.47
C MET A 85 4.10 3.46 7.53
N HIS A 86 4.50 4.02 6.39
CA HIS A 86 5.40 5.19 6.36
C HIS A 86 4.79 6.41 7.05
N LEU A 87 3.49 6.64 6.88
CA LEU A 87 2.80 7.71 7.59
C LEU A 87 2.71 7.46 9.10
N LEU A 88 2.39 6.24 9.52
CA LEU A 88 2.34 5.84 10.92
C LEU A 88 3.69 6.01 11.62
N LEU A 89 4.80 5.76 10.91
CA LEU A 89 6.15 5.99 11.42
C LEU A 89 6.54 7.47 11.50
N LYS A 90 5.95 8.34 10.67
CA LYS A 90 6.32 9.76 10.57
C LYS A 90 5.45 10.67 11.44
N LYS A 91 4.17 10.36 11.57
CA LYS A 91 3.16 11.17 12.26
C LYS A 91 3.13 10.83 13.75
N LYS A 92 2.73 11.79 14.58
CA LYS A 92 2.52 11.51 16.01
C LYS A 92 1.24 10.66 16.18
N PRO A 93 1.21 9.73 17.15
CA PRO A 93 0.01 8.93 17.39
C PRO A 93 -1.26 9.76 17.66
N SER A 94 -1.12 10.90 18.36
CA SER A 94 -2.22 11.81 18.66
C SER A 94 -2.91 12.41 17.43
N GLU A 95 -2.29 12.32 16.25
CA GLU A 95 -2.88 12.83 15.00
C GLU A 95 -3.70 11.77 14.23
N TRP A 96 -3.94 10.61 14.82
CA TRP A 96 -4.73 9.52 14.23
C TRP A 96 -6.09 9.35 14.93
N GLY A 97 -6.63 10.42 15.51
CA GLY A 97 -7.90 10.34 16.23
C GLY A 97 -9.08 9.95 15.31
N PRO A 98 -10.21 9.50 15.88
CA PRO A 98 -11.38 9.10 15.11
C PRO A 98 -11.95 10.21 14.20
N GLY A 99 -11.74 11.48 14.56
CA GLY A 99 -12.17 12.63 13.76
C GLY A 99 -11.21 13.03 12.62
N ASP A 100 -10.04 12.39 12.53
CA ASP A 100 -8.98 12.81 11.61
C ASP A 100 -8.99 12.05 10.27
N THR A 101 -9.98 11.19 10.01
CA THR A 101 -10.02 10.32 8.83
C THR A 101 -9.85 11.07 7.50
N ASP A 102 -10.53 12.21 7.30
CA ASP A 102 -10.37 13.01 6.07
C ASP A 102 -8.92 13.52 5.92
N HIS A 103 -8.35 14.07 6.99
CA HIS A 103 -6.96 14.56 6.99
C HIS A 103 -5.96 13.42 6.74
N ARG A 104 -6.17 12.25 7.34
CA ARG A 104 -5.31 11.07 7.17
C ARG A 104 -5.44 10.45 5.78
N LEU A 105 -6.64 10.43 5.21
CA LEU A 105 -6.86 10.00 3.84
C LEU A 105 -6.16 10.94 2.84
N ARG A 106 -6.27 12.25 3.02
CA ARG A 106 -5.54 13.24 2.20
C ARG A 106 -4.04 13.05 2.33
N ASP A 107 -3.53 12.85 3.54
CA ASP A 107 -2.10 12.59 3.77
C ASP A 107 -1.65 11.31 3.06
N LEU A 108 -2.43 10.23 3.10
CA LEU A 108 -2.15 8.96 2.43
C LEU A 108 -2.12 9.12 0.91
N LEU A 109 -3.16 9.72 0.33
CA LEU A 109 -3.25 9.94 -1.11
C LEU A 109 -2.16 10.90 -1.61
N THR A 110 -1.86 11.96 -0.86
CA THR A 110 -0.77 12.89 -1.17
C THR A 110 0.59 12.23 -1.06
N PHE A 111 0.79 11.35 -0.07
CA PHE A 111 2.02 10.57 0.06
C PHE A 111 2.21 9.63 -1.13
N MET A 112 1.14 8.95 -1.56
CA MET A 112 1.15 8.11 -2.76
C MET A 112 1.46 8.91 -4.02
N GLU A 113 0.80 10.05 -4.22
CA GLU A 113 1.05 10.93 -5.37
C GLU A 113 2.52 11.39 -5.43
N ARG A 114 3.05 11.86 -4.29
CA ARG A 114 4.45 12.29 -4.19
C ARG A 114 5.43 11.13 -4.40
N SER A 115 5.08 9.93 -3.95
CA SER A 115 5.89 8.72 -4.16
C SER A 115 5.95 8.37 -5.64
N LEU A 116 4.82 8.45 -6.35
CA LEU A 116 4.75 8.30 -7.80
C LEU A 116 5.59 9.35 -8.52
N GLN A 117 5.42 10.65 -8.20
CA GLN A 117 6.18 11.75 -8.79
C GLN A 117 7.69 11.59 -8.60
N ARG A 118 8.12 11.14 -7.41
CA ARG A 118 9.52 10.85 -7.08
C ARG A 118 10.00 9.51 -7.61
N LYS A 119 9.13 8.73 -8.25
CA LYS A 119 9.41 7.37 -8.73
C LYS A 119 9.94 6.45 -7.62
N GLN A 120 9.56 6.72 -6.36
CA GLN A 120 10.11 6.06 -5.19
C GLN A 120 9.06 5.84 -4.09
N LEU A 121 8.84 4.57 -3.76
CA LEU A 121 8.15 4.13 -2.54
C LEU A 121 9.02 3.04 -1.92
N LYS A 122 9.71 3.34 -0.81
CA LYS A 122 10.58 2.35 -0.17
C LYS A 122 9.75 1.27 0.50
N HIS A 123 10.18 0.02 0.43
CA HIS A 123 9.65 -1.03 1.29
C HIS A 123 9.89 -0.63 2.75
N VAL A 124 8.92 -0.87 3.61
CA VAL A 124 8.96 -0.36 4.99
C VAL A 124 10.05 -1.06 5.80
N LEU A 125 10.17 -2.38 5.66
CA LEU A 125 11.16 -3.21 6.37
C LEU A 125 12.54 -3.29 5.72
N LEU A 126 12.60 -3.55 4.40
CA LEU A 126 13.84 -3.88 3.70
C LEU A 126 14.75 -2.68 3.52
N GLY A 127 15.96 -2.79 4.05
CA GLY A 127 16.95 -1.71 4.07
C GLY A 127 16.55 -0.53 4.95
N ASN A 128 15.63 -0.74 5.90
CA ASN A 128 15.23 0.26 6.88
C ASN A 128 15.75 -0.09 8.27
N SER A 129 16.97 0.34 8.57
CA SER A 129 17.61 0.15 9.88
C SER A 129 17.02 1.01 11.00
N SER A 130 16.13 1.96 10.67
CA SER A 130 15.50 2.83 11.66
C SER A 130 14.32 2.17 12.38
N ILE A 131 13.85 1.00 11.92
CA ILE A 131 12.78 0.26 12.60
C ILE A 131 13.39 -0.47 13.79
N THR A 132 13.21 0.13 14.97
CA THR A 132 13.57 -0.46 16.28
C THR A 132 12.39 -1.10 16.99
N LEU A 133 11.19 -1.03 16.39
CA LEU A 133 9.93 -1.51 16.96
C LEU A 133 9.88 -3.03 17.12
N MET A 134 10.69 -3.76 16.35
CA MET A 134 10.75 -5.21 16.39
C MET A 134 12.14 -5.70 15.99
N LYS A 135 12.48 -6.93 16.38
CA LYS A 135 13.73 -7.57 15.98
C LYS A 135 13.58 -8.11 14.56
N LEU A 136 14.22 -7.43 13.61
CA LEU A 136 14.35 -7.91 12.23
C LEU A 136 15.67 -8.68 12.05
N PRO A 137 15.68 -9.77 11.26
CA PRO A 137 16.92 -10.40 10.78
C PRO A 137 17.88 -9.39 10.16
N VAL A 138 19.18 -9.61 10.35
CA VAL A 138 20.24 -8.69 9.89
C VAL A 138 20.27 -8.60 8.36
N GLU A 139 19.88 -9.68 7.69
CA GLU A 139 19.75 -9.79 6.24
C GLU A 139 18.65 -8.86 5.72
N ILE A 140 17.57 -8.65 6.47
CA ILE A 140 16.48 -7.75 6.06
C ILE A 140 16.89 -6.28 6.27
N THR A 141 17.56 -5.98 7.38
CA THR A 141 17.90 -4.60 7.75
C THR A 141 19.13 -4.06 7.02
N LYS A 142 20.11 -4.91 6.66
CA LYS A 142 21.34 -4.50 5.96
C LYS A 142 21.23 -4.52 4.42
N THR A 143 20.09 -4.93 3.87
CA THR A 143 19.89 -4.89 2.42
C THR A 143 19.76 -3.46 1.91
N ASN A 144 19.99 -3.28 0.61
CA ASN A 144 19.75 -1.99 -0.02
C ASN A 144 18.25 -1.65 0.07
N PRO A 145 17.89 -0.39 0.36
CA PRO A 145 16.50 0.04 0.41
C PRO A 145 15.77 -0.32 -0.89
N VAL A 146 14.66 -1.03 -0.76
CA VAL A 146 13.95 -1.56 -1.93
C VAL A 146 12.89 -0.60 -2.37
N ASN A 147 12.87 -0.23 -3.64
CA ASN A 147 11.83 0.62 -4.20
C ASN A 147 10.68 -0.25 -4.76
N LEU A 148 9.52 -0.19 -4.14
CA LEU A 148 8.29 -0.87 -4.58
C LEU A 148 7.78 -0.35 -5.92
N LEU A 149 8.13 0.88 -6.32
CA LEU A 149 7.78 1.45 -7.63
C LEU A 149 8.81 1.17 -8.72
N GLN A 150 9.94 0.51 -8.39
CA GLN A 150 10.92 0.06 -9.38
C GLN A 150 10.34 -0.68 -10.60
N PRO A 151 9.34 -1.59 -10.48
CA PRO A 151 8.73 -2.24 -11.64
C PRO A 151 8.16 -1.24 -12.63
N LEU A 152 7.44 -0.28 -12.07
CA LEU A 152 6.66 0.68 -12.82
C LEU A 152 7.61 1.59 -13.57
N VAL A 153 8.62 2.07 -12.84
CA VAL A 153 9.62 3.01 -13.33
C VAL A 153 10.52 2.43 -14.43
N GLN A 154 10.68 1.10 -14.49
CA GLN A 154 11.40 0.44 -15.57
C GLN A 154 10.63 0.43 -16.89
N HIS A 155 9.31 0.61 -16.86
CA HIS A 155 8.44 0.60 -18.04
C HIS A 155 7.67 1.92 -18.18
N ASP A 156 8.21 2.87 -18.93
CA ASP A 156 7.68 4.24 -19.03
C ASP A 156 6.18 4.31 -19.41
N CYS A 157 5.70 3.43 -20.28
CA CYS A 157 4.28 3.38 -20.63
C CYS A 157 3.39 2.97 -19.45
N VAL A 158 3.82 1.95 -18.68
CA VAL A 158 3.13 1.46 -17.48
C VAL A 158 3.17 2.52 -16.39
N TYR A 159 4.31 3.17 -16.17
CA TYR A 159 4.44 4.26 -15.22
C TYR A 159 3.50 5.42 -15.56
N ARG A 160 3.52 5.92 -16.81
CA ARG A 160 2.65 7.03 -17.24
C ARG A 160 1.17 6.69 -17.09
N SER A 161 0.77 5.50 -17.55
CA SER A 161 -0.61 5.02 -17.40
C SER A 161 -1.01 4.94 -15.92
N THR A 162 -0.13 4.44 -15.05
CA THR A 162 -0.38 4.36 -13.60
C THR A 162 -0.52 5.73 -12.96
N VAL A 163 0.33 6.70 -13.31
CA VAL A 163 0.23 8.07 -12.80
C VAL A 163 -1.06 8.74 -13.25
N MET A 164 -1.41 8.63 -14.53
CA MET A 164 -2.65 9.19 -15.07
C MET A 164 -3.87 8.56 -14.38
N SER A 165 -3.90 7.23 -14.31
CA SER A 165 -4.97 6.47 -13.64
C SER A 165 -5.14 6.86 -12.16
N PHE A 166 -4.03 7.05 -11.44
CA PHE A 166 -4.09 7.52 -10.06
C PHE A 166 -4.63 8.96 -9.96
N GLN A 167 -4.23 9.87 -10.85
CA GLN A 167 -4.76 11.23 -10.88
C GLN A 167 -6.24 11.27 -11.24
N ASP A 168 -6.68 10.43 -12.18
CA ASP A 168 -8.08 10.29 -12.56
C ASP A 168 -8.91 9.77 -11.39
N MET A 169 -8.42 8.77 -10.65
CA MET A 169 -9.04 8.31 -9.40
C MET A 169 -9.23 9.46 -8.40
N LEU A 170 -8.23 10.31 -8.20
CA LEU A 170 -8.33 11.45 -7.28
C LEU A 170 -9.37 12.48 -7.76
N ARG A 171 -9.39 12.81 -9.06
CA ARG A 171 -10.36 13.76 -9.64
C ARG A 171 -11.80 13.22 -9.57
N ASN A 172 -11.96 11.93 -9.79
CA ASN A 172 -13.25 11.27 -9.90
C ASN A 172 -13.73 10.61 -8.59
N ALA A 173 -13.00 10.79 -7.48
CA ALA A 173 -13.31 10.14 -6.20
C ALA A 173 -14.75 10.38 -5.74
N HIS A 174 -15.27 11.60 -5.95
CA HIS A 174 -16.66 11.94 -5.62
C HIS A 174 -17.68 11.11 -6.40
N MET A 175 -17.46 10.90 -7.71
CA MET A 175 -18.33 10.06 -8.55
C MET A 175 -18.25 8.59 -8.13
N LEU A 176 -17.06 8.09 -7.81
CA LEU A 176 -16.87 6.71 -7.34
C LEU A 176 -17.65 6.43 -6.04
N ILE A 177 -17.69 7.42 -5.14
CA ILE A 177 -18.45 7.32 -3.88
C ILE A 177 -19.95 7.42 -4.16
N GLN A 178 -20.40 8.38 -4.96
CA GLN A 178 -21.81 8.57 -5.29
C GLN A 178 -22.42 7.34 -5.96
N ASP A 179 -21.72 6.75 -6.92
CA ASP A 179 -22.17 5.54 -7.60
C ASP A 179 -22.31 4.36 -6.63
N TYR A 180 -21.39 4.21 -5.67
CA TYR A 180 -21.51 3.19 -4.64
C TYR A 180 -22.73 3.40 -3.74
N VAL A 181 -22.97 4.65 -3.31
CA VAL A 181 -24.15 5.00 -2.50
C VAL A 181 -25.44 4.78 -3.28
N ALA A 182 -25.47 5.10 -4.58
CA ALA A 182 -26.62 4.89 -5.44
C ALA A 182 -26.96 3.40 -5.60
N GLN A 183 -25.97 2.56 -5.90
CA GLN A 183 -26.14 1.09 -5.99
C GLN A 183 -26.69 0.50 -4.69
N TYR A 184 -26.19 0.95 -3.54
CA TYR A 184 -26.71 0.50 -2.24
C TYR A 184 -28.12 0.99 -1.94
N SER A 185 -28.49 2.19 -2.41
CA SER A 185 -29.84 2.73 -2.22
C SER A 185 -30.87 1.95 -3.05
N GLU A 186 -30.48 1.44 -4.22
CA GLU A 186 -31.30 0.55 -5.05
C GLU A 186 -31.43 -0.85 -4.43
N ASP A 187 -30.34 -1.41 -3.87
CA ASP A 187 -30.36 -2.70 -3.17
C ASP A 187 -31.17 -2.69 -1.87
N THR A 188 -31.34 -1.54 -1.19
CA THR A 188 -32.23 -1.44 -0.03
C THR A 188 -33.72 -1.57 -0.35
N ASN A 189 -34.13 -1.49 -1.62
CA ASN A 189 -35.47 -1.90 -2.05
C ASN A 189 -35.59 -3.43 -2.31
N GLY A 190 -34.51 -4.19 -2.09
CA GLY A 190 -34.42 -5.62 -2.30
C GLY A 190 -33.46 -6.30 -1.31
N THR A 191 -33.88 -6.43 -0.04
CA THR A 191 -33.28 -7.31 0.99
C THR A 191 -31.84 -7.01 1.45
N MET A 192 -31.75 -6.46 2.67
CA MET A 192 -30.53 -6.29 3.47
C MET A 192 -29.73 -7.60 3.62
N LYS A 193 -28.48 -7.64 3.12
CA LYS A 193 -27.43 -8.56 3.61
C LYS A 193 -26.28 -7.74 4.16
N ASN A 194 -26.00 -7.97 5.45
CA ASN A 194 -25.01 -7.27 6.26
C ASN A 194 -23.59 -7.79 5.93
N PRO A 195 -22.59 -6.96 5.53
CA PRO A 195 -21.32 -7.48 5.05
C PRO A 195 -20.17 -7.49 6.08
N PHE A 196 -20.44 -7.33 7.39
CA PHE A 196 -19.41 -7.57 8.42
C PHE A 196 -19.38 -9.04 8.89
N LYS A 197 -19.33 -9.98 7.94
CA LYS A 197 -19.02 -11.38 8.20
C LYS A 197 -18.35 -12.04 7.00
#